data_AF-A0A928NMQ2-F1
#
_entry.id   AF-A0A928NMQ2-F1
#
_cell.length_a   1.000
_cell.length_b   1.000
_cell.length_c   1.000
_cell.angle_alpha   90.00
_cell.angle_beta   90.00
_cell.angle_gamma   90.00
#
_symmetry.space_group_name_H-M   'P 1'
#
loop_
_entity.id
_entity.type
_entity.pdbx_description
1 polymer ?
#
loop_
_entity_poly.entity_id
_entity_poly.type
_entity_poly.pdbx_seq_one_letter_code
_entity_poly.pdbx_strand_id
1 'polypeptide(L)'
;MINKLTELIKEAMQYAEHRRDIGELYKPYEEYIAEYLIDNNTIVAPCKVGDFVYIDNRCIFSEFTNGYTGYSTCEVISIVRTKKQKLIKITPINAQAQNMRYNLRVPFSAIGKTVFLTKEALKGEGK
;
A
#
# COMPACT_ATOMS: atom_id res chain seq x y z
N MET A 1 -3.29 -17.19 24.96
CA MET A 1 -2.12 -16.88 24.09
C MET A 1 -2.26 -15.50 23.44
N ILE A 2 -3.41 -15.18 22.83
CA ILE A 2 -3.71 -13.86 22.23
C ILE A 2 -3.52 -12.69 23.21
N ASN A 3 -4.00 -12.79 24.46
CA ASN A 3 -3.88 -11.71 25.44
C ASN A 3 -2.43 -11.28 25.73
N LYS A 4 -1.47 -12.21 25.66
CA LYS A 4 -0.06 -11.90 25.96
C LYS A 4 0.60 -11.17 24.79
N LEU A 5 0.18 -11.44 23.56
CA LEU A 5 0.64 -10.72 22.37
C LEU A 5 0.06 -9.30 22.35
N THR A 6 -1.22 -9.14 22.71
CA THR A 6 -1.87 -7.82 22.79
C THR A 6 -1.25 -6.94 23.88
N GLU A 7 -0.91 -7.50 25.03
CA GLU A 7 -0.18 -6.79 26.10
C GLU A 7 1.22 -6.36 25.65
N LEU A 8 1.99 -7.25 25.01
CA LEU A 8 3.32 -6.93 24.49
C LEU A 8 3.27 -5.85 23.40
N ILE A 9 2.25 -5.85 22.53
CA ILE A 9 2.04 -4.81 21.53
C ILE A 9 1.72 -3.48 22.20
N LYS A 10 0.86 -3.46 23.23
CA LYS A 10 0.52 -2.24 23.97
C LYS A 10 1.71 -1.65 24.73
N GLU A 11 2.51 -2.49 25.41
CA GLU A 11 3.74 -2.05 26.09
C GLU A 11 4.76 -1.50 25.08
N ALA A 12 4.96 -2.19 23.96
CA ALA A 12 5.85 -1.73 22.89
C ALA A 12 5.41 -0.38 22.30
N MET A 13 4.11 -0.19 22.07
CA MET A 13 3.54 1.06 21.57
C MET A 13 3.65 2.20 22.58
N GLN A 14 3.37 1.97 23.86
CA GLN A 14 3.56 2.97 24.93
C GLN A 14 5.02 3.39 25.07
N TYR A 15 5.96 2.45 24.93
CA TYR A 15 7.38 2.75 24.97
C TYR A 15 7.85 3.55 23.74
N ALA A 16 7.19 3.36 22.59
CA ALA A 16 7.46 4.08 21.35
C ALA A 16 7.01 5.54 21.35
N GLU A 17 5.90 5.88 22.03
CA GLU A 17 5.38 7.25 22.10
C GLU A 17 6.34 8.24 22.76
N HIS A 18 7.33 7.78 23.54
CA HIS A 18 8.29 8.63 24.24
C HIS A 18 9.63 8.81 23.51
N ARG A 19 9.84 8.15 22.36
CA ARG A 19 11.08 8.25 21.57
C ARG A 19 10.78 8.21 20.07
N ARG A 20 11.02 9.33 19.37
CA ARG A 20 10.80 9.45 17.91
C ARG A 20 11.54 8.38 17.09
N ASP A 21 12.66 7.90 17.59
CA ASP A 21 13.52 6.84 17.06
C ASP A 21 12.92 5.43 17.15
N ILE A 22 12.01 5.20 18.10
CA ILE A 22 11.39 3.88 18.32
C ILE A 22 10.17 3.65 17.40
N GLY A 23 9.49 4.71 16.97
CA GLY A 23 8.39 4.61 16.00
C GLY A 23 8.81 3.97 14.67
N GLU A 24 10.04 4.23 14.20
CA GLU A 24 10.57 3.55 13.00
C GLU A 24 10.87 2.07 13.24
N LEU A 25 11.27 1.70 14.46
CA LEU A 25 11.54 0.31 14.84
C LEU A 25 10.27 -0.55 14.82
N TYR A 26 9.11 0.03 15.19
CA TYR A 26 7.84 -0.70 15.27
C TYR A 26 7.00 -0.69 14.00
N LYS A 27 7.27 0.23 13.07
CA LYS A 27 6.54 0.36 11.79
C LYS A 27 6.39 -0.97 11.02
N PRO A 28 7.42 -1.84 10.91
CA PRO A 28 7.27 -3.15 10.27
C PRO A 28 6.27 -4.08 10.97
N TYR A 29 6.13 -3.96 12.30
CA TYR A 29 5.20 -4.78 13.07
C TYR A 29 3.76 -4.30 12.92
N GLU A 30 3.53 -2.99 12.82
CA GLU A 30 2.20 -2.43 12.52
C GLU A 30 1.68 -2.92 11.16
N GLU A 31 2.53 -2.86 10.12
CA GLU A 31 2.19 -3.37 8.79
C GLU A 31 1.88 -4.88 8.83
N TYR A 32 2.67 -5.67 9.57
CA TYR A 32 2.45 -7.10 9.73
C TYR A 32 1.14 -7.42 10.47
N ILE A 33 0.84 -6.70 11.55
CA ILE A 33 -0.41 -6.87 12.32
C ILE A 33 -1.61 -6.52 11.46
N ALA A 34 -1.58 -5.39 10.75
CA ALA A 34 -2.64 -4.99 9.85
C ALA A 34 -2.90 -6.05 8.77
N GLU A 35 -1.84 -6.56 8.12
CA GLU A 35 -1.97 -7.66 7.15
C GLU A 35 -2.58 -8.93 7.77
N TYR A 36 -2.18 -9.30 8.98
CA TYR A 36 -2.74 -10.46 9.69
C TYR A 36 -4.23 -10.27 10.00
N LEU A 37 -4.63 -9.10 10.48
CA LEU A 37 -6.03 -8.78 10.78
C LEU A 37 -6.90 -8.78 9.52
N ILE A 38 -6.37 -8.31 8.38
CA ILE A 38 -7.05 -8.39 7.08
C ILE A 38 -7.25 -9.85 6.68
N ASP A 39 -6.18 -10.67 6.74
CA ASP A 39 -6.24 -12.06 6.29
C ASP A 39 -7.15 -12.94 7.17
N ASN A 40 -7.45 -12.51 8.40
CA ASN A 40 -8.41 -13.15 9.31
C ASN A 40 -9.81 -12.51 9.29
N ASN A 41 -10.09 -11.62 8.33
CA ASN A 41 -11.37 -10.90 8.20
C ASN A 41 -11.76 -10.07 9.44
N THR A 42 -10.80 -9.71 10.29
CA THR A 42 -11.04 -8.84 11.46
C THR A 42 -11.22 -7.39 11.03
N ILE A 43 -10.50 -6.98 9.98
CA ILE A 43 -10.62 -5.64 9.38
C ILE A 43 -10.73 -5.75 7.86
N VAL A 44 -11.34 -4.73 7.24
CA VAL A 44 -11.53 -4.67 5.79
C VAL A 44 -10.22 -4.23 5.11
N ALA A 45 -9.84 -4.91 4.03
CA ALA A 45 -8.71 -4.51 3.22
C ALA A 45 -8.97 -3.14 2.55
N PRO A 46 -7.98 -2.24 2.47
CA PRO A 46 -8.13 -0.93 1.81
C PRO A 46 -8.51 -1.02 0.32
N CYS A 47 -8.17 -2.11 -0.37
CA CYS A 47 -8.59 -2.37 -1.75
C CYS A 47 -8.72 -3.87 -2.01
N LYS A 48 -9.45 -4.21 -3.08
CA LYS A 48 -9.61 -5.56 -3.63
C LYS A 48 -9.28 -5.61 -5.13
N VAL A 49 -9.22 -6.81 -5.69
CA VAL A 49 -9.08 -7.02 -7.13
C VAL A 49 -10.27 -6.39 -7.88
N GLY A 50 -9.98 -5.68 -8.97
CA GLY A 50 -10.94 -4.90 -9.76
C GLY A 50 -11.13 -3.46 -9.28
N ASP A 51 -10.57 -3.06 -8.13
CA ASP A 51 -10.62 -1.66 -7.70
C ASP A 51 -9.66 -0.81 -8.54
N PHE A 52 -10.02 0.47 -8.71
CA PHE A 52 -9.15 1.47 -9.32
C PHE A 52 -8.39 2.26 -8.26
N VAL A 53 -7.10 2.42 -8.48
CA VAL A 53 -6.18 3.18 -7.62
C VAL A 53 -5.39 4.19 -8.43
N TYR A 54 -4.79 5.16 -7.77
CA TYR A 54 -3.96 6.20 -8.36
C TYR A 54 -2.53 6.01 -7.90
N ILE A 55 -1.59 5.81 -8.82
CA ILE A 55 -0.18 5.68 -8.47
C ILE A 55 0.61 6.87 -8.97
N ASP A 56 1.58 7.31 -8.17
CA ASP A 56 2.54 8.32 -8.56
C ASP A 56 3.34 7.86 -9.79
N ASN A 57 3.37 8.71 -10.82
CA ASN A 57 4.07 8.41 -12.07
C ASN A 57 5.58 8.25 -11.89
N ARG A 58 6.17 8.73 -10.79
CA ARG A 58 7.58 8.45 -10.42
C ARG A 58 7.82 6.96 -10.17
N CYS A 59 6.77 6.18 -9.89
CA CYS A 59 6.85 4.72 -9.72
C CYS A 59 6.60 3.93 -11.02
N ILE A 60 6.26 4.60 -12.12
CA ILE A 60 6.00 3.99 -13.43
C ILE A 60 7.17 4.35 -14.37
N PHE A 61 7.56 3.45 -15.29
CA PHE A 61 8.55 3.80 -16.30
C PHE A 61 8.06 4.95 -17.19
N SER A 62 8.95 5.88 -17.52
CA SER A 62 8.64 7.10 -18.27
C SER A 62 7.94 6.84 -19.60
N GLU A 63 8.26 5.73 -20.27
CA GLU A 63 7.62 5.28 -21.52
C GLU A 63 6.11 5.01 -21.39
N PHE A 64 5.61 4.66 -20.21
CA PHE A 64 4.17 4.43 -19.96
C PHE A 64 3.44 5.66 -19.41
N THR A 65 4.18 6.73 -19.10
CA THR A 65 3.61 7.99 -18.59
C THR A 65 3.57 9.08 -19.65
N ASN A 66 4.15 8.86 -20.83
CA ASN A 66 4.27 9.86 -21.91
C ASN A 66 4.85 11.20 -21.41
N GLY A 67 5.74 11.16 -20.42
CA GLY A 67 6.33 12.35 -19.80
C GLY A 67 5.41 13.12 -18.84
N TYR A 68 4.22 12.61 -18.54
CA TYR A 68 3.30 13.25 -17.59
C TYR A 68 3.80 13.09 -16.15
N THR A 69 4.01 14.21 -15.46
CA THR A 69 4.28 14.25 -14.02
C THR A 69 2.95 14.36 -13.27
N GLY A 70 2.67 13.41 -12.37
CA GLY A 70 1.39 13.34 -11.68
C GLY A 70 1.05 11.91 -11.29
N TYR A 71 -0.21 11.52 -11.50
CA TYR A 71 -0.72 10.21 -11.10
C TYR A 71 -1.38 9.50 -12.27
N SER A 72 -1.15 8.19 -12.36
CA SER A 72 -1.84 7.31 -13.32
C SER A 72 -2.93 6.54 -12.61
N THR A 73 -4.08 6.41 -13.28
CA THR A 73 -5.14 5.51 -12.82
C THR A 73 -4.80 4.08 -13.23
N CYS A 74 -4.86 3.16 -12.27
CA CYS A 74 -4.52 1.77 -12.45
C CYS A 74 -5.61 0.87 -11.87
N GLU A 75 -5.83 -0.28 -12.49
CA GLU A 75 -6.69 -1.34 -11.95
C GLU A 75 -5.87 -2.32 -11.11
N VAL A 76 -6.40 -2.76 -9.97
CA VAL A 76 -5.83 -3.83 -9.16
C VAL A 76 -6.15 -5.19 -9.80
N ILE A 77 -5.13 -5.87 -10.33
CA ILE A 77 -5.29 -7.12 -11.08
C ILE A 77 -5.13 -8.35 -10.19
N SER A 78 -4.27 -8.28 -9.18
CA SER A 78 -4.10 -9.39 -8.23
C SER A 78 -3.46 -8.91 -6.94
N ILE A 79 -3.79 -9.55 -5.83
CA ILE A 79 -3.13 -9.34 -4.54
C ILE A 79 -2.48 -10.66 -4.14
N VAL A 80 -1.17 -10.64 -3.86
CA VAL A 80 -0.38 -11.86 -3.58
C VAL A 80 0.45 -11.66 -2.33
N ARG A 81 0.43 -12.63 -1.42
CA ARG A 81 1.33 -12.65 -0.26
C ARG A 81 2.62 -13.41 -0.59
N THR A 82 3.75 -12.76 -0.41
CA THR A 82 5.08 -13.40 -0.48
C THR A 82 5.56 -13.76 0.92
N LYS A 83 6.69 -14.48 1.04
CA LYS A 83 7.30 -14.78 2.34
C LYS A 83 7.68 -13.53 3.14
N LYS A 84 7.87 -12.38 2.49
CA LYS A 84 8.35 -11.14 3.11
C LYS A 84 7.27 -10.07 3.28
N GLN A 85 6.31 -10.00 2.36
CA GLN A 85 5.34 -8.90 2.30
C GLN A 85 4.14 -9.24 1.40
N LYS A 86 3.03 -8.52 1.58
CA LYS A 86 1.90 -8.52 0.65
C LYS A 86 2.16 -7.54 -0.51
N LEU A 87 1.90 -8.01 -1.73
CA LEU A 87 2.10 -7.24 -2.97
C LEU A 87 0.78 -7.07 -3.69
N ILE A 88 0.60 -5.90 -4.30
CA ILE A 88 -0.52 -5.56 -5.18
C ILE A 88 0.04 -5.47 -6.60
N LYS A 89 -0.54 -6.25 -7.50
CA LYS A 89 -0.28 -6.12 -8.93
C LYS A 89 -1.32 -5.17 -9.51
N ILE A 90 -0.85 -4.09 -10.12
CA ILE A 90 -1.68 -3.07 -10.75
C ILE A 90 -1.32 -2.91 -12.23
N THR A 91 -2.27 -2.47 -13.05
CA THR A 91 -2.03 -2.14 -14.45
C THR A 91 -2.59 -0.77 -14.78
N PRO A 92 -1.80 0.14 -15.39
CA PRO A 92 -2.32 1.43 -15.84
C PRO A 92 -3.40 1.27 -16.91
N ILE A 93 -4.49 2.03 -16.80
CA ILE A 93 -5.60 1.99 -17.77
C ILE A 93 -5.09 2.35 -19.18
N ASN A 94 -4.16 3.31 -19.28
CA ASN A 94 -3.58 3.71 -20.57
C ASN A 94 -2.82 2.57 -21.24
N ALA A 95 -2.13 1.73 -20.48
CA ALA A 95 -1.44 0.56 -21.02
C ALA A 95 -2.43 -0.49 -21.53
N GLN A 96 -3.52 -0.74 -20.79
CA GLN A 96 -4.61 -1.61 -21.26
C GLN A 96 -5.23 -1.08 -22.56
N ALA A 97 -5.52 0.23 -22.63
CA ALA A 97 -6.11 0.86 -23.81
C ALA A 97 -5.20 0.81 -25.05
N GLN A 98 -3.88 0.82 -24.85
CA GLN A 98 -2.87 0.66 -25.91
C GLN A 98 -2.51 -0.81 -26.20
N ASN A 99 -3.24 -1.76 -25.60
CA ASN A 99 -2.98 -3.20 -25.72
C ASN A 99 -1.55 -3.59 -25.26
N MET A 100 -0.94 -2.78 -24.41
CA MET A 100 0.39 -3.00 -23.85
C MET A 100 0.27 -3.81 -22.56
N ARG A 101 1.05 -4.89 -22.46
CA ARG A 101 1.11 -5.73 -21.26
C ARG A 101 2.04 -5.13 -20.21
N TYR A 102 1.68 -3.98 -19.63
CA TYR A 102 2.41 -3.41 -18.51
C TYR A 102 1.69 -3.65 -17.18
N ASN A 103 2.39 -4.31 -16.26
CA ASN A 103 1.91 -4.55 -14.91
C ASN A 103 3.01 -4.16 -13.93
N LEU A 104 2.63 -3.44 -12.88
CA LEU A 104 3.53 -3.09 -11.79
C LEU A 104 3.14 -3.89 -10.55
N ARG A 105 4.16 -4.31 -9.78
CA ARG A 105 3.95 -4.88 -8.44
C ARG A 105 4.46 -3.89 -7.41
N VAL A 106 3.58 -3.49 -6.51
CA VAL A 106 3.88 -2.56 -5.41
C VAL A 106 3.59 -3.22 -4.06
N PRO A 107 4.34 -2.90 -3.01
CA PRO A 107 4.00 -3.33 -1.66
C PRO A 107 2.61 -2.84 -1.24
N PHE A 108 1.89 -3.63 -0.45
CA PHE A 108 0.64 -3.20 0.15
C PHE A 108 0.82 -1.95 1.03
N SER A 109 2.00 -1.82 1.64
CA SER A 109 2.43 -0.65 2.43
C SER A 109 2.72 0.62 1.61
N ALA A 110 2.62 0.56 0.27
CA ALA A 110 2.68 1.73 -0.60
C ALA A 110 1.35 2.51 -0.65
N ILE A 111 0.25 1.91 -0.18
CA ILE A 111 -1.06 2.59 -0.07
C ILE A 111 -0.94 3.75 0.93
N GLY A 112 -1.43 4.92 0.52
CA GLY A 112 -1.34 6.17 1.26
C GLY A 112 0.05 6.85 1.22
N LYS A 113 1.00 6.34 0.41
CA LYS A 113 2.33 6.95 0.22
C LYS A 113 2.61 7.25 -1.25
N THR A 114 2.51 6.23 -2.10
CA THR A 114 2.69 6.38 -3.56
C THR A 114 1.54 5.80 -4.34
N VAL A 115 0.66 5.02 -3.68
CA VAL A 115 -0.59 4.50 -4.22
C VAL A 115 -1.74 5.07 -3.40
N PHE A 116 -2.77 5.59 -4.04
CA PHE A 116 -3.88 6.26 -3.39
C PHE A 116 -5.20 5.67 -3.86
N LEU A 117 -6.12 5.46 -2.92
CA LEU A 117 -7.41 4.82 -3.20
C LEU A 117 -8.40 5.77 -3.88
N THR A 118 -8.25 7.08 -3.67
CA THR A 118 -9.16 8.11 -4.18
C THR A 118 -8.39 9.32 -4.69
N LYS A 119 -9.04 10.15 -5.52
CA LYS A 119 -8.44 11.41 -6.00
C LYS A 119 -8.27 12.43 -4.89
N GLU A 120 -9.13 12.40 -3.89
CA GLU A 120 -9.08 13.31 -2.73
C GLU A 120 -7.84 13.04 -1.89
N ALA A 121 -7.45 11.77 -1.74
CA ALA A 121 -6.24 11.39 -1.04
C ALA A 121 -4.97 11.97 -1.69
N LEU A 122 -4.99 12.21 -3.01
CA LEU A 122 -3.88 12.86 -3.74
C LEU A 122 -3.64 14.31 -3.30
N LYS A 123 -4.70 15.02 -2.86
CA LYS A 123 -4.60 16.44 -2.46
C LYS A 123 -3.98 16.63 -1.08
N GLY A 124 -3.92 15.57 -0.27
CA GLY A 124 -3.33 15.60 1.07
C GLY A 124 -1.82 15.76 1.10
N GLU A 125 -1.13 15.39 0.01
CA GLU A 125 0.34 15.46 -0.11
C GLU A 125 0.84 16.69 -0.88
N GLY A 126 -0.06 17.54 -1.35
CA GLY A 126 0.28 18.84 -1.96
C GLY A 126 0.36 19.95 -0.91
N LYS A 127 1.40 19.93 -0.06
CA LYS A 127 1.84 21.08 0.73
C LYS A 127 3.32 21.31 0.55
#